data_AF-A0A146GAW0-F1
#
_entry.id   AF-A0A146GAW0-F1
#
_cell.length_a   1.000
_cell.length_b   1.000
_cell.length_c   1.000
_cell.angle_alpha   90.00
_cell.angle_beta   90.00
_cell.angle_gamma   90.00
#
_symmetry.space_group_name_H-M   'P 1'
#
loop_
_entity.id
_entity.type
_entity.pdbx_description
1 polymer ?
#
loop_
_entity_poly.entity_id
_entity_poly.type
_entity_poly.pdbx_seq_one_letter_code
_entity_poly.pdbx_strand_id
1 'polypeptide(L)'
;MRSLLLLLLVSFTIVEAQAEEIDDLGRPVDPALISGQQVRMKVDLSGAKDNVKIVRLNDGSIAYVIKRLGSGSDRLVTPEEFARLYYDQQTEEHGWWGNVLHFLFNTTSPIGIAWVSLGLAGQAIFMGRMLVQWFVSEKSKRSVIPVSFWWMSLVGSTMLLVYFIWRRDIVGILGNLTGWIVYVRNLVLIHRSRS
;
A
#
# COMPACT_ATOMS: atom_id res chain seq x y z
N MET A 1 -15.21 30.60 -6.30
CA MET A 1 -14.61 30.99 -5.01
C MET A 1 -15.43 30.56 -3.80
N ARG A 2 -16.76 30.77 -3.73
CA ARG A 2 -17.59 30.38 -2.56
C ARG A 2 -17.57 28.87 -2.22
N SER A 3 -17.61 27.97 -3.20
CA SER A 3 -17.58 26.52 -2.95
C SER A 3 -16.25 25.99 -2.42
N LEU A 4 -15.12 26.62 -2.80
CA LEU A 4 -13.80 26.27 -2.27
C LEU A 4 -13.63 26.72 -0.81
N LEU A 5 -14.18 27.90 -0.47
CA LEU A 5 -14.22 28.42 0.89
C LEU A 5 -15.11 27.57 1.81
N LEU A 6 -16.26 27.11 1.33
CA LEU A 6 -17.15 26.20 2.07
C LEU A 6 -16.50 24.83 2.32
N LEU A 7 -15.81 24.26 1.32
CA LEU A 7 -15.08 23.00 1.50
C LEU A 7 -13.94 23.14 2.51
N LEU A 8 -13.16 24.22 2.44
CA LEU A 8 -12.08 24.48 3.40
C LEU A 8 -12.61 24.70 4.82
N LEU A 9 -13.71 25.42 4.98
CA LEU A 9 -14.36 25.63 6.28
C LEU A 9 -14.89 24.32 6.86
N VAL A 10 -15.56 23.49 6.07
CA VAL A 10 -16.07 22.19 6.52
C VAL A 10 -14.92 21.26 6.90
N SER A 11 -13.87 21.17 6.09
CA SER A 11 -12.68 20.37 6.42
C SER A 11 -11.97 20.86 7.69
N PHE A 12 -11.88 22.17 7.88
CA PHE A 12 -11.28 22.75 9.09
C PHE A 12 -12.12 22.44 10.34
N THR A 13 -13.45 22.59 10.27
CA THR A 13 -14.36 22.26 11.38
C THR A 13 -14.32 20.79 11.76
N ILE A 14 -14.23 19.88 10.77
CA ILE A 14 -14.11 18.44 11.01
C ILE A 14 -12.79 18.12 11.73
N VAL A 15 -11.68 18.70 11.27
CA VAL A 15 -10.37 18.50 11.89
C VAL A 15 -10.34 19.00 13.33
N GLU A 16 -10.93 20.16 13.61
CA GLU A 16 -10.94 20.73 14.96
C GLU A 16 -11.81 19.89 15.92
N ALA A 17 -12.98 19.43 15.46
CA ALA A 17 -13.85 18.55 16.25
C ALA A 17 -13.17 17.22 16.61
N GLN A 18 -12.46 16.61 15.66
CA GLN A 18 -11.66 15.39 15.89
C GLN A 18 -10.49 15.67 16.84
N ALA A 19 -9.87 16.84 16.75
CA ALA A 19 -8.79 17.23 17.64
C ALA A 19 -9.26 17.52 19.08
N GLU A 20 -10.52 17.92 19.26
CA GLU A 20 -11.17 18.14 20.57
C GLU A 20 -11.54 16.81 21.24
N GLU A 21 -11.95 15.80 20.48
CA GLU A 21 -12.17 14.43 20.99
C GLU A 21 -10.88 13.84 21.61
N ILE A 22 -9.71 14.09 20.98
CA ILE A 22 -8.40 13.73 21.56
C ILE A 22 -8.12 14.49 22.86
N ASP A 23 -8.65 15.70 23.03
CA ASP A 23 -8.42 16.49 24.23
C ASP A 23 -9.13 15.95 25.48
N ASP A 24 -10.22 15.22 25.28
CA ASP A 24 -10.93 14.52 26.36
C ASP A 24 -10.22 13.21 26.77
N LEU A 25 -9.14 12.85 26.06
CA LEU A 25 -8.44 11.58 26.23
C LEU A 25 -7.07 11.76 26.90
N GLY A 26 -6.80 10.84 27.83
CA GLY A 26 -5.56 10.79 28.58
C GLY A 26 -5.25 12.08 29.33
N ARG A 27 -3.96 12.37 29.48
CA ARG A 27 -3.47 13.60 30.13
C ARG A 27 -2.46 14.35 29.26
N PRO A 28 -2.26 15.66 29.46
CA PRO A 28 -1.19 16.38 28.79
C PRO A 28 0.17 15.70 29.03
N VAL A 29 1.01 15.64 28.00
CA VAL A 29 2.36 15.06 28.13
C VAL A 29 3.22 15.92 29.04
N ASP A 30 3.68 15.33 30.14
CA ASP A 30 4.77 15.86 30.95
C ASP A 30 6.08 15.19 30.53
N PRO A 31 7.03 15.93 29.91
CA PRO A 31 8.32 15.37 29.48
C PRO A 31 9.14 14.77 30.62
N ALA A 32 8.95 15.23 31.87
CA ALA A 32 9.70 14.74 33.03
C ALA A 32 9.36 13.29 33.39
N LEU A 33 8.20 12.79 32.95
CA LEU A 33 7.74 11.42 33.23
C LEU A 33 8.30 10.38 32.25
N ILE A 34 8.86 10.80 31.12
CA ILE A 34 9.29 9.91 30.05
C ILE A 34 10.73 9.45 30.31
N SER A 35 10.89 8.13 30.46
CA SER A 35 12.18 7.47 30.66
C SER A 35 12.59 6.65 29.43
N GLY A 36 13.81 6.84 28.97
CA GLY A 36 14.43 5.96 27.97
C GLY A 36 14.01 6.21 26.52
N GLN A 37 14.14 5.16 25.70
CA GLN A 37 14.01 5.22 24.25
C GLN A 37 12.54 5.27 23.82
N GLN A 38 12.23 6.18 22.89
CA GLN A 38 10.90 6.31 22.29
C GLN A 38 10.84 5.52 20.99
N VAL A 39 9.83 4.67 20.82
CA VAL A 39 9.59 3.92 19.57
C VAL A 39 8.44 4.58 18.82
N ARG A 40 8.57 4.80 17.51
CA ARG A 40 7.51 5.36 16.67
C ARG A 40 6.73 4.26 15.98
N MET A 41 5.42 4.28 16.13
CA MET A 41 4.47 3.41 15.46
C MET A 41 3.61 4.25 14.52
N LYS A 42 3.53 3.87 13.24
CA LYS A 42 2.65 4.53 12.29
C LYS A 42 1.24 4.00 12.53
N VAL A 43 0.33 4.88 12.91
CA VAL A 43 -1.06 4.54 13.22
C VAL A 43 -1.93 5.64 12.63
N ASP A 44 -2.96 5.23 11.92
CA ASP A 44 -3.98 6.15 11.42
C ASP A 44 -5.01 6.38 12.52
N LEU A 45 -5.01 7.59 13.08
CA LEU A 45 -5.91 8.00 14.16
C LEU A 45 -6.50 9.37 13.79
N SER A 46 -7.83 9.45 13.87
CA SER A 46 -8.59 10.66 13.56
C SER A 46 -8.18 11.78 14.53
N GLY A 47 -7.94 12.99 14.02
CA GLY A 47 -7.49 14.15 14.81
C GLY A 47 -6.02 14.11 15.27
N ALA A 48 -5.28 13.02 15.02
CA ALA A 48 -3.88 12.87 15.39
C ALA A 48 -2.96 12.97 14.16
N LYS A 49 -1.68 13.26 14.38
CA LYS A 49 -0.65 13.03 13.35
C LYS A 49 -0.45 11.53 13.15
N ASP A 50 -0.09 11.10 11.94
CA ASP A 50 0.05 9.70 11.48
C ASP A 50 1.00 8.78 12.29
N ASN A 51 1.56 9.25 13.40
CA ASN A 51 2.51 8.53 14.21
C ASN A 51 2.23 8.69 15.70
N VAL A 52 2.18 7.56 16.39
CA VAL A 52 2.08 7.44 17.83
C VAL A 52 3.46 7.07 18.37
N LYS A 53 3.88 7.68 19.47
CA LYS A 53 5.14 7.30 20.13
C LYS A 53 4.84 6.38 21.31
N ILE A 54 5.49 5.25 21.36
CA ILE A 54 5.51 4.35 22.52
C ILE A 54 6.62 4.84 23.43
N VAL A 55 6.28 5.16 24.68
CA VAL A 55 7.21 5.66 25.68
C VAL A 55 7.15 4.80 26.93
N ARG A 56 8.28 4.65 27.62
CA ARG A 56 8.32 4.08 28.96
C ARG A 56 8.29 5.23 29.98
N LEU A 57 7.51 5.08 31.03
CA LEU A 57 7.45 6.04 32.12
C LEU A 57 8.51 5.74 33.19
N ASN A 58 8.81 6.71 34.05
CA ASN A 58 9.77 6.55 35.16
C ASN A 58 9.40 5.40 36.12
N ASP A 59 8.10 5.08 36.23
CA ASP A 59 7.59 3.97 37.04
C ASP A 59 7.71 2.59 36.35
N GLY A 60 8.24 2.55 35.12
CA GLY A 60 8.41 1.33 34.32
C GLY A 60 7.20 0.95 33.46
N SER A 61 6.06 1.64 33.59
CA SER A 61 4.88 1.41 32.75
C SER A 61 5.09 1.92 31.31
N ILE A 62 4.28 1.41 30.37
CA ILE A 62 4.30 1.83 28.96
C ILE A 62 3.10 2.74 28.72
N ALA A 63 3.34 3.87 28.04
CA ALA A 63 2.30 4.78 27.61
C ALA A 63 2.49 5.11 26.12
N TYR A 64 1.42 5.61 25.51
CA TYR A 64 1.42 6.08 24.13
C TYR A 64 1.26 7.60 24.13
N VAL A 65 2.10 8.28 23.34
CA VAL A 65 2.00 9.71 23.09
C VAL A 65 1.39 9.93 21.72
N ILE A 66 0.18 10.46 21.73
CA ILE A 66 -0.58 10.86 20.55
C ILE A 66 -0.29 12.33 20.30
N LYS A 67 0.24 12.62 19.10
CA LYS A 67 0.49 14.00 18.69
C LYS A 67 -0.77 14.60 18.12
N ARG A 68 -1.29 15.64 18.76
CA ARG A 68 -2.49 16.33 18.31
C ARG A 68 -2.26 17.05 16.98
N LEU A 69 -3.26 17.02 16.11
CA LEU A 69 -3.31 17.88 14.92
C LEU A 69 -3.89 19.24 15.36
N GLY A 70 -3.09 20.32 15.34
CA GLY A 70 -3.51 21.66 15.79
C GLY A 70 -2.59 22.29 16.83
N SER A 71 -3.11 23.27 17.59
CA SER A 71 -2.33 24.11 18.55
C SER A 71 -2.27 23.56 19.99
N GLY A 72 -2.85 22.39 20.28
CA GLY A 72 -2.91 21.82 21.62
C GLY A 72 -1.68 21.01 22.04
N SER A 73 -1.63 20.62 23.32
CA SER A 73 -0.59 19.76 23.87
C SER A 73 -0.75 18.31 23.43
N ASP A 74 0.36 17.65 23.12
CA ASP A 74 0.41 16.19 22.91
C ASP A 74 -0.22 15.46 24.11
N ARG A 75 -0.90 14.34 23.84
CA ARG A 75 -1.64 13.57 24.85
C ARG A 75 -0.94 12.26 25.18
N LEU A 76 -0.87 11.96 26.46
CA LEU A 76 -0.34 10.72 27.01
C LEU A 76 -1.51 9.83 27.41
N VAL A 77 -1.64 8.70 26.72
CA VAL A 77 -2.71 7.72 26.93
C VAL A 77 -2.13 6.38 27.37
N THR A 78 -2.88 5.66 28.18
CA THR A 78 -2.54 4.30 28.61
C THR A 78 -2.73 3.29 27.47
N PRO A 79 -2.16 2.08 27.55
CA PRO A 79 -2.39 1.03 26.56
C PRO A 79 -3.87 0.68 26.38
N GLU A 80 -4.64 0.66 27.46
CA GLU A 80 -6.06 0.34 27.45
C GLU A 80 -6.88 1.45 26.79
N GLU A 81 -6.56 2.72 27.09
CA GLU A 81 -7.17 3.88 26.43
C GLU A 81 -6.86 3.89 24.94
N PHE A 82 -5.58 3.70 24.59
CA PHE A 82 -5.16 3.62 23.20
C PHE A 82 -5.87 2.52 22.42
N ALA A 83 -5.98 1.32 23.00
CA ALA A 83 -6.64 0.19 22.38
C ALA A 83 -8.13 0.44 22.12
N ARG A 84 -8.84 1.08 23.05
CA ARG A 84 -10.24 1.44 22.88
C ARG A 84 -10.43 2.45 21.75
N LEU A 85 -9.61 3.51 21.74
CA LEU A 85 -9.66 4.53 20.69
C LEU A 85 -9.41 3.96 19.31
N TYR A 86 -8.38 3.14 19.19
CA TYR A 86 -8.05 2.51 17.93
C TYR A 86 -9.14 1.53 17.48
N TYR A 87 -9.74 0.78 18.42
CA TYR A 87 -10.80 -0.17 18.11
C TYR A 87 -12.07 0.53 17.65
N ASP A 88 -12.59 1.48 18.45
CA ASP A 88 -13.85 2.16 18.19
C ASP A 88 -13.82 2.91 16.86
N GLN A 89 -12.72 3.64 16.59
CA GLN A 89 -12.53 4.36 15.34
C GLN A 89 -12.49 3.41 14.11
N GLN A 90 -11.84 2.25 14.22
CA GLN A 90 -11.77 1.28 13.11
C GLN A 90 -13.10 0.59 12.84
N THR A 91 -13.95 0.40 13.86
CA THR A 91 -15.27 -0.21 13.70
C THR A 91 -16.31 0.73 13.06
N GLU A 92 -16.15 2.05 13.19
CA GLU A 92 -17.14 3.00 12.67
C GLU A 92 -16.94 3.36 11.19
N GLU A 93 -15.71 3.31 10.67
CA GLU A 93 -15.42 4.05 9.43
C GLU A 93 -15.44 3.24 8.10
N HIS A 94 -15.57 1.90 8.08
CA HIS A 94 -15.41 1.17 6.82
C HIS A 94 -16.43 0.06 6.54
N GLY A 95 -17.46 0.41 5.76
CA GLY A 95 -18.19 -0.58 4.95
C GLY A 95 -17.24 -1.32 4.00
N TRP A 96 -17.55 -2.57 3.63
CA TRP A 96 -16.66 -3.48 2.87
C TRP A 96 -15.94 -2.84 1.66
N TRP A 97 -16.61 -1.93 0.93
CA TRP A 97 -16.05 -1.20 -0.20
C TRP A 97 -14.96 -0.18 0.18
N GLY A 98 -15.08 0.47 1.34
CA GLY A 98 -14.05 1.38 1.84
C GLY A 98 -12.75 0.62 2.10
N ASN A 99 -12.83 -0.56 2.73
CA ASN A 99 -11.66 -1.39 3.03
C ASN A 99 -10.96 -1.90 1.78
N VAL A 100 -11.74 -2.31 0.77
CA VAL A 100 -11.20 -2.77 -0.52
C VAL A 100 -10.54 -1.62 -1.28
N LEU A 101 -11.17 -0.44 -1.33
CA LEU A 101 -10.59 0.72 -2.02
C LEU A 101 -9.36 1.25 -1.28
N HIS A 102 -9.38 1.33 0.05
CA HIS A 102 -8.21 1.71 0.83
C HIS A 102 -7.09 0.67 0.64
N PHE A 103 -7.37 -0.63 0.65
CA PHE A 103 -6.37 -1.65 0.32
C PHE A 103 -5.78 -1.49 -1.10
N LEU A 104 -6.61 -1.15 -2.08
CA LEU A 104 -6.19 -0.99 -3.48
C LEU A 104 -5.50 0.36 -3.76
N PHE A 105 -5.82 1.41 -3.01
CA PHE A 105 -5.42 2.79 -3.31
C PHE A 105 -4.66 3.52 -2.18
N ASN A 106 -4.44 2.91 -1.01
CA ASN A 106 -3.62 3.45 0.09
C ASN A 106 -2.10 3.39 -0.20
N THR A 107 -1.72 3.55 -1.47
CA THR A 107 -0.34 3.87 -1.87
C THR A 107 -0.36 5.30 -2.37
N THR A 108 -0.44 6.24 -1.43
CA THR A 108 -0.47 7.68 -1.66
C THR A 108 0.89 8.15 -2.20
N SER A 109 1.11 7.95 -3.50
CA SER A 109 2.04 8.71 -4.34
C SER A 109 1.71 8.44 -5.82
N PRO A 110 1.57 9.47 -6.67
CA PRO A 110 1.35 9.29 -8.12
C PRO A 110 2.36 8.35 -8.78
N ILE A 111 3.59 8.33 -8.28
CA ILE A 111 4.63 7.39 -8.74
C ILE A 111 4.25 5.94 -8.42
N GLY A 112 3.68 5.67 -7.24
CA GLY A 112 3.27 4.34 -6.80
C GLY A 112 2.14 3.79 -7.65
N ILE A 113 1.16 4.64 -8.01
CA ILE A 113 0.08 4.27 -8.93
C ILE A 113 0.66 3.87 -10.28
N ALA A 114 1.60 4.65 -10.83
CA ALA A 114 2.25 4.32 -12.10
C ALA A 114 2.97 2.96 -12.06
N TRP A 115 3.69 2.66 -10.97
CA TRP A 115 4.34 1.36 -10.78
C TRP A 115 3.35 0.20 -10.67
N VAL A 116 2.24 0.38 -9.93
CA VAL A 116 1.19 -0.64 -9.82
C VAL A 116 0.50 -0.86 -11.17
N SER A 117 0.19 0.21 -11.91
CA SER A 117 -0.36 0.10 -13.26
C SER A 117 0.57 -0.63 -14.21
N LEU A 118 1.89 -0.40 -14.12
CA LEU A 118 2.89 -1.15 -14.90
C LEU A 118 2.85 -2.65 -14.55
N GLY A 119 2.82 -2.99 -13.26
CA GLY A 119 2.72 -4.38 -12.81
C GLY A 119 1.43 -5.07 -13.30
N LEU A 120 0.30 -4.38 -13.20
CA LEU A 120 -1.00 -4.87 -13.68
C LEU A 120 -1.04 -5.04 -15.20
N ALA A 121 -0.47 -4.09 -15.96
CA ALA A 121 -0.38 -4.21 -17.41
C ALA A 121 0.53 -5.38 -17.82
N GLY A 122 1.67 -5.56 -17.13
CA GLY A 122 2.54 -6.72 -17.31
C GLY A 122 1.83 -8.04 -17.03
N GLN A 123 1.08 -8.09 -15.93
CA GLN A 123 0.27 -9.25 -15.55
C GLN A 123 -0.82 -9.57 -16.58
N ALA A 124 -1.50 -8.54 -17.11
CA ALA A 124 -2.54 -8.69 -18.12
C ALA A 124 -1.98 -9.25 -19.44
N ILE A 125 -0.82 -8.76 -19.90
CA ILE A 125 -0.13 -9.32 -21.07
C ILE A 125 0.31 -10.77 -20.81
N PHE A 126 0.86 -11.04 -19.64
CA PHE A 126 1.33 -12.38 -19.26
C PHE A 126 0.20 -13.40 -19.14
N MET A 127 -1.00 -12.98 -18.73
CA MET A 127 -2.19 -13.83 -18.73
C MET A 127 -2.78 -13.96 -20.15
N GLY A 128 -2.84 -12.86 -20.90
CA GLY A 128 -3.39 -12.80 -22.26
C GLY A 128 -2.71 -13.75 -23.24
N ARG A 129 -1.45 -14.12 -23.01
CA ARG A 129 -0.75 -15.12 -23.84
C ARG A 129 -1.46 -16.48 -23.86
N MET A 130 -2.11 -16.87 -22.76
CA MET A 130 -2.86 -18.13 -22.67
C MET A 130 -4.12 -18.05 -23.52
N LEU A 131 -4.81 -16.90 -23.53
CA LEU A 131 -5.95 -16.66 -24.41
C LEU A 131 -5.55 -16.73 -25.88
N VAL A 132 -4.42 -16.12 -26.24
CA VAL A 132 -3.90 -16.16 -27.62
C VAL A 132 -3.52 -17.59 -28.01
N GLN A 133 -2.83 -18.32 -27.13
CA GLN A 133 -2.46 -19.72 -27.39
C GLN A 133 -3.69 -20.61 -27.54
N TRP A 134 -4.68 -20.46 -26.67
CA TRP A 134 -5.94 -21.20 -26.71
C TRP A 134 -6.67 -20.92 -28.02
N PHE A 135 -6.86 -19.66 -28.38
CA PHE A 135 -7.53 -19.25 -29.62
C PHE A 135 -6.85 -19.82 -30.88
N VAL A 136 -5.51 -19.75 -30.94
CA VAL A 136 -4.74 -20.28 -32.07
C VAL A 136 -4.81 -21.81 -32.14
N SER A 137 -4.77 -22.48 -30.99
CA SER A 137 -4.86 -23.95 -30.92
C SER A 137 -6.23 -24.46 -31.34
N GLU A 138 -7.30 -23.79 -30.89
CA GLU A 138 -8.68 -24.10 -31.26
C GLU A 138 -8.89 -23.94 -32.77
N LYS A 139 -8.47 -22.79 -33.32
CA LYS A 139 -8.52 -22.54 -34.77
C LYS A 139 -7.75 -23.58 -35.58
N SER A 140 -6.65 -24.09 -35.01
CA SER A 140 -5.80 -25.09 -35.69
C SER A 140 -6.25 -26.54 -35.44
N LYS A 141 -7.15 -26.79 -34.47
CA LYS A 141 -7.53 -28.12 -33.97
C LYS A 141 -6.32 -28.97 -33.53
N ARG A 142 -5.28 -28.31 -33.03
CA ARG A 142 -4.05 -28.96 -32.51
C ARG A 142 -3.44 -28.12 -31.41
N SER A 143 -2.80 -28.76 -30.44
CA SER A 143 -2.05 -28.07 -29.37
C SER A 143 -0.81 -27.40 -29.96
N VAL A 144 -0.88 -26.07 -30.15
CA VAL A 144 0.20 -25.29 -30.77
C VAL A 144 0.51 -24.08 -29.91
N ILE A 145 1.81 -23.81 -29.77
CA ILE A 145 2.30 -22.59 -29.11
C ILE A 145 2.69 -21.59 -30.20
N PRO A 146 1.90 -20.52 -30.42
CA PRO A 146 2.22 -19.53 -31.45
C PRO A 146 3.45 -18.70 -31.07
N VAL A 147 4.15 -18.11 -32.05
CA VAL A 147 5.31 -17.23 -31.77
C VAL A 147 4.92 -16.02 -30.92
N SER A 148 3.69 -15.52 -31.07
CA SER A 148 3.14 -14.45 -30.23
C SER A 148 3.13 -14.80 -28.75
N PHE A 149 2.99 -16.08 -28.38
CA PHE A 149 3.06 -16.53 -26.99
C PHE A 149 4.42 -16.18 -26.36
N TRP A 150 5.51 -16.40 -27.09
CA TRP A 150 6.86 -16.15 -26.60
C TRP A 150 7.14 -14.64 -26.46
N TRP A 151 6.69 -13.84 -27.43
CA TRP A 151 6.80 -12.38 -27.35
C TRP A 151 5.97 -11.78 -26.21
N MET A 152 4.72 -12.21 -26.04
CA MET A 152 3.88 -11.75 -24.91
C MET A 152 4.48 -12.17 -23.57
N SER A 153 5.03 -13.38 -23.48
CA SER A 153 5.71 -13.86 -22.27
C SER A 153 6.92 -12.99 -21.95
N LEU A 154 7.73 -12.63 -22.95
CA LEU A 154 8.90 -11.79 -22.79
C LEU A 154 8.54 -10.38 -22.34
N VAL A 155 7.57 -9.74 -23.00
CA VAL A 155 7.11 -8.38 -22.66
C VAL A 155 6.49 -8.34 -21.27
N GLY A 156 5.53 -9.24 -20.99
CA GLY A 156 4.88 -9.32 -19.69
C GLY A 156 5.86 -9.60 -18.56
N SER A 157 6.78 -10.54 -18.75
CA SER A 157 7.81 -10.85 -17.75
C SER A 157 8.82 -9.72 -17.56
N THR A 158 9.16 -8.96 -18.61
CA THR A 158 10.02 -7.78 -18.48
C THR A 158 9.36 -6.70 -17.63
N MET A 159 8.07 -6.42 -17.87
CA MET A 159 7.30 -5.45 -17.08
C MET A 159 7.17 -5.89 -15.61
N LEU A 160 6.89 -7.18 -15.38
CA LEU A 160 6.83 -7.76 -14.04
C LEU A 160 8.20 -7.75 -13.35
N LEU A 161 9.28 -8.03 -14.06
CA LEU A 161 10.64 -7.99 -13.52
C LEU A 161 10.99 -6.58 -13.05
N VAL A 162 10.69 -5.56 -13.87
CA VAL A 162 10.85 -4.14 -13.53
C VAL A 162 10.02 -3.79 -12.28
N TYR A 163 8.77 -4.26 -12.21
CA TYR A 163 7.90 -4.07 -11.04
C TYR A 163 8.44 -4.74 -9.77
N PHE A 164 8.91 -6.00 -9.84
CA PHE A 164 9.41 -6.72 -8.68
C PHE A 164 10.77 -6.22 -8.20
N ILE A 165 11.62 -5.70 -9.10
CA ILE A 165 12.84 -4.97 -8.74
C ILE A 165 12.48 -3.72 -7.94
N TRP A 166 11.51 -2.95 -8.42
CA TRP A 166 11.00 -1.78 -7.67
C TRP A 166 10.44 -2.17 -6.30
N ARG A 167 9.69 -3.28 -6.23
CA ARG A 167 9.13 -3.82 -4.97
C ARG A 167 10.14 -4.47 -4.04
N ARG A 168 11.39 -4.67 -4.50
CA ARG A 168 12.46 -5.41 -3.80
C ARG A 168 12.03 -6.83 -3.38
N ASP A 169 11.27 -7.50 -4.24
CA ASP A 169 10.77 -8.86 -4.02
C ASP A 169 11.64 -9.88 -4.75
N ILE A 170 12.53 -10.56 -4.01
CA ILE A 170 13.48 -11.53 -4.59
C ILE A 170 12.79 -12.73 -5.23
N VAL A 171 11.66 -13.18 -4.68
CA VAL A 171 10.94 -14.34 -5.21
C VAL A 171 10.32 -13.98 -6.56
N GLY A 172 9.72 -12.80 -6.65
CA GLY A 172 9.18 -12.26 -7.90
C GLY A 172 10.26 -12.06 -8.97
N ILE A 173 11.43 -11.56 -8.57
CA ILE A 173 12.58 -11.35 -9.48
C ILE A 173 13.08 -12.68 -10.03
N LEU A 174 13.38 -13.66 -9.16
CA LEU A 174 13.93 -14.96 -9.59
C LEU A 174 12.93 -15.73 -10.47
N GLY A 175 11.64 -15.70 -10.12
CA GLY A 175 10.59 -16.34 -10.90
C GLY A 175 10.48 -15.75 -12.32
N ASN A 176 10.45 -14.41 -12.42
CA ASN A 176 10.35 -13.75 -13.72
C ASN A 176 11.63 -13.86 -14.54
N LEU A 177 12.80 -13.71 -13.92
CA LEU A 177 14.09 -13.82 -14.62
C LEU A 177 14.30 -15.22 -15.21
N THR A 178 13.94 -16.27 -14.48
CA THR A 178 14.01 -17.65 -14.96
C THR A 178 13.13 -17.85 -16.20
N GLY A 179 11.88 -17.38 -16.15
CA GLY A 179 10.98 -17.41 -17.30
C GLY A 179 11.51 -16.60 -18.49
N TRP A 180 12.01 -15.39 -18.22
CA TRP A 180 12.56 -14.47 -19.22
C TRP A 180 13.67 -15.12 -20.05
N ILE A 181 14.63 -15.80 -19.40
CA ILE A 181 15.72 -16.52 -20.07
C ILE A 181 15.17 -17.59 -21.01
N VAL A 182 14.19 -18.38 -20.56
CA VAL A 182 13.55 -19.41 -21.37
C VAL A 182 12.83 -18.81 -22.59
N TYR A 183 12.14 -17.68 -22.42
CA TYR A 183 11.41 -17.01 -23.51
C TYR A 183 12.36 -16.48 -24.57
N VAL A 184 13.45 -15.81 -24.17
CA VAL A 184 14.49 -15.34 -25.10
C VAL A 184 15.12 -16.51 -25.83
N ARG A 185 15.51 -17.57 -25.11
CA ARG A 185 16.11 -18.77 -25.70
C ARG A 185 15.21 -19.39 -26.76
N ASN A 186 13.90 -19.49 -26.50
CA ASN A 186 12.96 -20.05 -27.47
C ASN A 186 12.75 -19.13 -28.68
N LEU A 187 12.73 -17.81 -28.52
CA LEU A 187 12.68 -16.87 -29.64
C LEU A 187 13.93 -16.97 -30.52
N VAL A 188 15.12 -17.09 -29.93
CA VAL A 188 16.37 -17.28 -30.67
C VAL A 188 16.35 -18.57 -31.49
N LEU A 189 15.87 -19.68 -30.90
CA LEU A 189 15.74 -20.96 -31.61
C LEU A 189 14.76 -20.88 -32.79
N ILE A 190 13.62 -20.20 -32.61
CA ILE A 190 12.62 -20.00 -33.67
C ILE A 190 13.18 -19.12 -34.79
N HIS A 191 14.01 -18.11 -34.47
CA HIS A 191 14.62 -17.25 -35.47
C HIS A 191 15.68 -18.00 -36.29
N ARG A 192 16.52 -18.80 -35.62
CA ARG A 192 17.56 -19.61 -36.27
C ARG A 192 16.99 -20.71 -37.16
N SER A 193 15.83 -21.30 -36.84
CA SER A 193 15.22 -22.33 -37.68
C SER A 193 14.56 -21.77 -38.95
N ARG A 194 14.45 -20.44 -39.08
CA ARG A 194 13.89 -19.75 -40.25
C ARG A 194 14.97 -19.13 -41.15
N SER A 195 16.23 -19.13 -40.72
CA SER A 195 17.40 -18.65 -41.48
C SER A 195 18.12 -19.84 -42.10
#